data_AF-A0A183GAJ4-F1
#
_entry.id   AF-A0A183GAJ4-F1
#
_cell.length_a   1.000
_cell.length_b   1.000
_cell.length_c   1.000
_cell.angle_alpha   90.00
_cell.angle_beta   90.00
_cell.angle_gamma   90.00
#
_symmetry.space_group_name_H-M   'P 1'
#
loop_
_entity.id
_entity.type
_entity.pdbx_description
1 polymer ?
#
loop_
_entity_poly.entity_id
_entity_poly.type
_entity_poly.pdbx_seq_one_letter_code
_entity_poly.pdbx_strand_id
1 'polypeptide(L)'
;MSHPQSNPMWRIVFEHVDEARAFINRQCSTLESWQIMSYTIAACFFMIWVRRMNTSDKPFVQRFRTTVYAIIRSLPWVKRRVKADLERARREIEEEVHQCDMKRDFYKFLPEHPISGEEILSEARQYAAMGERRYMEHYDPLTRTQDLALCAKMLDLFSHSDPHRSDAFPGARKMEAEILRMSLSMFHGGQEACGVVAGGGTEVMLLACLAYRNRGIARGMYRPEIIAPSTAHPAVDKAAELFGMTVRRIPVREDDRVHAAAVKRAIGPHTCMVSKEDFSCYWSSSSVLFTAKVKRYVGRM
;
A
#
# COMPACT_ATOMS: atom_id res chain seq x y z
N MET A 1 18.58 2.44 61.45
CA MET A 1 18.33 2.86 60.06
C MET A 1 17.14 2.07 59.55
N SER A 2 16.09 2.79 59.18
CA SER A 2 14.72 2.31 58.94
C SER A 2 14.62 1.29 57.80
N HIS A 3 14.23 0.05 58.12
CA HIS A 3 13.70 -0.89 57.13
C HIS A 3 12.44 -0.28 56.49
N PRO A 4 12.35 -0.18 55.15
CA PRO A 4 11.12 0.24 54.51
C PRO A 4 10.07 -0.86 54.74
N GLN A 5 8.91 -0.45 55.24
CA GLN A 5 7.72 -1.30 55.36
C GLN A 5 7.46 -1.98 54.01
N SER A 6 7.69 -3.29 53.94
CA SER A 6 7.30 -4.09 52.80
C SER A 6 5.77 -4.14 52.77
N ASN A 7 5.20 -3.46 51.77
CA ASN A 7 3.77 -3.39 51.53
C ASN A 7 3.16 -4.81 51.61
N PRO A 8 2.09 -5.07 52.39
CA PRO A 8 1.54 -6.42 52.61
C PRO A 8 1.22 -7.18 51.31
N MET A 9 0.91 -6.46 50.23
CA MET A 9 0.78 -7.02 48.88
C MET A 9 2.05 -7.72 48.38
N TRP A 10 3.23 -7.17 48.62
CA TRP A 10 4.49 -7.78 48.20
C TRP A 10 4.77 -9.08 48.94
N ARG A 11 4.36 -9.20 50.22
CA ARG A 11 4.57 -10.43 51.00
C ARG A 11 3.78 -11.61 50.45
N ILE A 12 2.52 -11.36 50.06
CA ILE A 12 1.65 -12.37 49.42
C ILE A 12 2.21 -12.77 48.05
N VAL A 13 2.70 -11.79 47.28
CA VAL A 13 3.35 -12.06 45.98
C VAL A 13 4.61 -12.91 46.18
N PHE A 14 5.45 -12.62 47.18
CA PHE A 14 6.65 -13.42 47.46
C PHE A 14 6.31 -14.84 47.93
N GLU A 15 5.31 -15.01 48.81
CA GLU A 15 4.83 -16.35 49.22
C GLU A 15 4.34 -17.16 48.02
N HIS A 16 3.55 -16.58 47.13
CA HIS A 16 3.08 -17.28 45.93
C HIS A 16 4.22 -17.59 44.93
N VAL A 17 5.22 -16.70 44.82
CA VAL A 17 6.40 -16.94 44.00
C VAL A 17 7.24 -18.09 44.58
N ASP A 18 7.41 -18.14 45.90
CA ASP A 18 8.17 -19.21 46.56
C ASP A 18 7.43 -20.55 46.54
N GLU A 19 6.10 -20.56 46.71
CA GLU A 19 5.27 -21.76 46.52
C GLU A 19 5.35 -22.27 45.08
N ALA A 20 5.25 -21.38 44.08
CA ALA A 20 5.39 -21.74 42.67
C ALA A 20 6.80 -22.28 42.37
N ARG A 21 7.84 -21.66 42.94
CA ARG A 21 9.23 -22.12 42.81
C ARG A 21 9.42 -23.51 43.41
N ALA A 22 8.92 -23.74 44.61
CA ALA A 22 8.99 -25.02 45.29
C ALA A 22 8.22 -26.11 44.53
N PHE A 23 7.06 -25.77 43.97
CA PHE A 23 6.26 -26.65 43.13
C PHE A 23 7.00 -27.04 41.83
N ILE A 24 7.56 -26.07 41.11
CA ILE A 24 8.33 -26.31 39.88
C ILE A 24 9.58 -27.17 40.18
N ASN A 25 10.32 -26.85 41.24
CA ASN A 25 11.49 -27.62 41.64
C ASN A 25 11.14 -29.08 42.03
N ARG A 26 9.97 -29.32 42.64
CA ARG A 26 9.48 -30.68 42.92
C ARG A 26 9.11 -31.44 41.65
N GLN A 27 8.50 -30.78 40.67
CA GLN A 27 8.15 -31.42 39.40
C GLN A 27 9.38 -31.69 38.52
N CYS A 28 10.43 -30.87 38.64
CA CYS A 28 11.67 -31.02 37.90
C CYS A 28 12.76 -31.81 38.66
N SER A 29 12.48 -32.37 39.84
CA SER A 29 13.49 -33.05 40.67
C SER A 29 14.02 -34.35 40.06
N THR A 30 13.31 -34.93 39.10
CA THR A 30 13.69 -36.16 38.38
C THR A 30 14.40 -35.89 37.05
N LEU A 31 14.55 -34.62 36.65
CA LEU A 31 15.14 -34.21 35.39
C LEU A 31 16.54 -33.63 35.60
N GLU A 32 17.46 -33.97 34.70
CA GLU A 32 18.81 -33.41 34.72
C GLU A 32 18.80 -31.95 34.22
N SER A 33 19.76 -31.13 34.69
CA SER A 33 19.82 -29.69 34.40
C SER A 33 19.79 -29.35 32.90
N TRP A 34 20.36 -30.19 32.05
CA TRP A 34 20.35 -29.99 30.59
C TRP A 34 18.97 -30.23 29.97
N GLN A 35 18.19 -31.17 30.51
CA GLN A 35 16.82 -31.45 30.04
C GLN A 35 15.93 -30.24 30.31
N ILE A 36 16.03 -29.66 31.51
CA ILE A 36 15.31 -28.44 31.90
C ILE A 36 15.66 -27.29 30.95
N MET A 37 16.94 -27.08 30.64
CA MET A 37 17.38 -26.07 29.67
C MET A 37 16.80 -26.33 28.26
N SER A 38 16.85 -27.57 27.79
CA SER A 38 16.33 -27.92 26.46
C SER A 38 14.81 -27.71 26.35
N TYR A 39 14.05 -28.06 27.38
CA TYR A 39 12.60 -27.85 27.42
C TYR A 39 12.23 -26.38 27.53
N THR A 40 12.96 -25.58 28.31
CA THR A 40 12.72 -24.12 28.36
C THR A 40 13.04 -23.46 27.03
N ILE A 41 14.15 -23.82 26.38
CA ILE A 41 14.49 -23.33 25.05
C ILE A 41 13.41 -23.74 24.04
N ALA A 42 12.98 -25.00 24.03
CA ALA A 42 11.92 -25.49 23.15
C ALA A 42 10.58 -24.78 23.40
N ALA A 43 10.19 -24.56 24.66
CA ALA A 43 8.98 -23.84 25.03
C ALA A 43 9.04 -22.36 24.61
N CYS A 44 10.19 -21.70 24.75
CA CYS A 44 10.41 -20.34 24.26
C CYS A 44 10.28 -20.28 22.74
N PHE A 45 10.93 -21.19 22.00
CA PHE A 45 10.78 -21.29 20.55
C PHE A 45 9.34 -21.60 20.14
N PHE A 46 8.64 -22.46 20.89
CA PHE A 46 7.24 -22.78 20.64
C PHE A 46 6.33 -21.57 20.89
N MET A 47 6.51 -20.82 21.98
CA MET A 47 5.77 -19.58 22.25
C MET A 47 6.05 -18.51 21.19
N ILE A 48 7.30 -18.34 20.77
CA ILE A 48 7.66 -17.45 19.67
C ILE A 48 7.01 -17.92 18.37
N TRP A 49 7.01 -19.23 18.10
CA TRP A 49 6.38 -19.82 16.93
C TRP A 49 4.86 -19.62 16.95
N VAL A 50 4.18 -19.84 18.08
CA VAL A 50 2.73 -19.61 18.25
C VAL A 50 2.40 -18.12 18.11
N ARG A 51 3.16 -17.21 18.74
CA ARG A 51 2.99 -15.76 18.53
C ARG A 51 3.17 -15.42 17.06
N ARG A 52 4.25 -15.89 16.43
CA ARG A 52 4.52 -15.66 15.00
C ARG A 52 3.43 -16.27 14.11
N MET A 53 2.83 -17.39 14.51
CA MET A 53 1.71 -17.99 13.79
C MET A 53 0.49 -17.07 13.82
N ASN A 54 0.15 -16.54 15.00
CA ASN A 54 -1.00 -15.66 15.24
C ASN A 54 -0.84 -14.21 14.77
N THR A 55 0.38 -13.65 14.81
CA THR A 55 0.66 -12.27 14.36
C THR A 55 0.86 -12.18 12.85
N SER A 56 0.96 -13.30 12.15
CA SER A 56 1.40 -13.30 10.75
C SER A 56 0.21 -13.29 9.78
N ASP A 57 0.22 -12.30 8.88
CA ASP A 57 -0.95 -11.85 8.09
C ASP A 57 -1.33 -12.77 6.92
N LYS A 58 -0.63 -13.89 6.70
CA LYS A 58 -0.91 -14.79 5.56
C LYS A 58 -1.58 -16.11 6.04
N PRO A 59 -2.66 -16.58 5.39
CA PRO A 59 -3.31 -17.86 5.69
C PRO A 59 -2.31 -19.02 5.66
N PHE A 60 -2.52 -20.05 6.49
CA PHE A 60 -1.64 -21.22 6.56
C PHE A 60 -1.40 -21.88 5.19
N VAL A 61 -2.45 -22.04 4.38
CA VAL A 61 -2.38 -22.63 3.04
C VAL A 61 -1.45 -21.83 2.12
N GLN A 62 -1.49 -20.50 2.19
CA GLN A 62 -0.65 -19.65 1.36
C GLN A 62 0.83 -19.79 1.77
N ARG A 63 1.12 -19.87 3.08
CA ARG A 63 2.49 -20.10 3.57
C ARG A 63 3.02 -21.46 3.13
N PHE A 64 2.22 -22.52 3.29
CA PHE A 64 2.61 -23.85 2.85
C PHE A 64 2.92 -23.87 1.36
N ARG A 65 2.05 -23.26 0.54
CA ARG A 65 2.31 -23.09 -0.91
C ARG A 65 3.61 -22.35 -1.15
N THR A 66 3.86 -21.21 -0.50
CA THR A 66 5.11 -20.45 -0.67
C THR A 66 6.34 -21.27 -0.30
N THR A 67 6.29 -22.05 0.78
CA THR A 67 7.38 -22.94 1.19
C THR A 67 7.62 -24.03 0.15
N VAL A 68 6.56 -24.68 -0.33
CA VAL A 68 6.65 -25.69 -1.39
C VAL A 68 7.22 -25.08 -2.67
N TYR A 69 6.75 -23.89 -3.08
CA TYR A 69 7.30 -23.18 -4.24
C TYR A 69 8.77 -22.82 -4.06
N ALA A 70 9.19 -22.40 -2.85
CA ALA A 70 10.58 -22.11 -2.55
C ALA A 70 11.47 -23.35 -2.67
N ILE A 71 11.00 -24.49 -2.16
CA ILE A 71 11.70 -25.79 -2.28
C ILE A 71 11.80 -26.19 -3.76
N ILE A 72 10.71 -26.14 -4.52
CA ILE A 72 10.71 -26.47 -5.95
C ILE A 72 11.67 -25.54 -6.72
N ARG A 73 11.67 -24.24 -6.42
CA ARG A 73 12.56 -23.25 -7.07
C ARG A 73 14.03 -23.45 -6.70
N SER A 74 14.32 -24.10 -5.57
CA SER A 74 15.69 -24.39 -5.16
C SER A 74 16.34 -25.52 -5.97
N LEU A 75 15.54 -26.33 -6.67
CA LEU A 75 16.03 -27.44 -7.50
C LEU A 75 16.88 -26.90 -8.66
N PRO A 76 18.07 -27.49 -8.93
CA PRO A 76 19.03 -26.93 -9.89
C PRO A 76 18.52 -26.76 -11.32
N TRP A 77 17.60 -27.62 -11.79
CA TRP A 77 17.01 -27.50 -13.12
C TRP A 77 15.95 -26.40 -13.20
N VAL A 78 15.12 -26.25 -12.16
CA VAL A 78 14.13 -25.17 -12.07
C VAL A 78 14.83 -23.82 -11.97
N LYS A 79 15.86 -23.71 -11.12
CA LYS A 79 16.67 -22.49 -10.99
C LYS A 79 17.32 -22.09 -12.31
N ARG A 80 17.86 -23.05 -13.08
CA ARG A 80 18.42 -22.81 -14.42
C ARG A 80 17.35 -22.30 -15.39
N ARG A 81 16.17 -22.93 -15.43
CA ARG A 81 15.07 -22.51 -16.31
C ARG A 81 14.56 -21.11 -15.98
N VAL A 82 14.27 -20.86 -14.70
CA VAL A 82 13.86 -19.56 -14.19
C VAL A 82 14.89 -18.48 -14.50
N LYS A 83 16.19 -18.76 -14.33
CA LYS A 83 17.25 -17.82 -14.69
C LYS A 83 17.24 -17.51 -16.19
N ALA A 84 17.07 -18.53 -17.03
CA ALA A 84 16.97 -18.32 -18.47
C ALA A 84 15.73 -17.48 -18.86
N ASP A 85 14.59 -17.72 -18.23
CA ASP A 85 13.37 -16.93 -18.45
C ASP A 85 13.54 -15.48 -17.95
N LEU A 86 14.21 -15.27 -16.81
CA LEU A 86 14.54 -13.93 -16.31
C LEU A 86 15.52 -13.18 -17.22
N GLU A 87 16.55 -13.83 -17.75
CA GLU A 87 17.48 -13.20 -18.69
C GLU A 87 16.78 -12.88 -20.02
N ARG A 88 15.86 -13.73 -20.49
CA ARG A 88 15.03 -13.43 -21.66
C ARG A 88 14.17 -12.19 -21.40
N ALA A 89 13.40 -12.20 -20.30
CA ALA A 89 12.55 -11.07 -19.93
C ALA A 89 13.37 -9.78 -19.75
N ARG A 90 14.58 -9.87 -19.18
CA ARG A 90 15.50 -8.74 -19.06
C ARG A 90 15.86 -8.17 -20.43
N ARG A 91 16.23 -9.01 -21.40
CA ARG A 91 16.57 -8.58 -22.76
C ARG A 91 15.38 -7.97 -23.47
N GLU A 92 14.20 -8.59 -23.36
CA GLU A 92 12.96 -8.06 -23.91
C GLU A 92 12.66 -6.67 -23.33
N ILE A 93 12.76 -6.50 -22.00
CA ILE A 93 12.59 -5.19 -21.35
C ILE A 93 13.66 -4.19 -21.80
N GLU A 94 14.93 -4.60 -21.90
CA GLU A 94 16.02 -3.73 -22.35
C GLU A 94 15.79 -3.26 -23.79
N GLU A 95 15.39 -4.17 -24.68
CA GLU A 95 15.04 -3.85 -26.05
C GLU A 95 13.82 -2.92 -26.12
N GLU A 96 12.76 -3.20 -25.35
CA GLU A 96 11.55 -2.37 -25.26
C GLU A 96 11.82 -0.96 -24.72
N VAL A 97 12.60 -0.84 -23.65
CA VAL A 97 12.91 0.45 -23.01
C VAL A 97 13.80 1.31 -23.93
N HIS A 98 14.73 0.69 -24.67
CA HIS A 98 15.64 1.41 -25.56
C HIS A 98 15.12 1.57 -27.00
N GLN A 99 13.85 1.27 -27.30
CA GLN A 99 13.29 1.42 -28.65
C GLN A 99 13.40 2.85 -29.19
N CYS A 100 13.29 3.85 -28.31
CA CYS A 100 13.32 5.27 -28.66
C CYS A 100 14.67 5.97 -28.39
N ASP A 101 15.62 5.25 -27.78
CA ASP A 101 16.93 5.78 -27.41
C ASP A 101 18.02 5.20 -28.31
N MET A 102 18.45 6.02 -29.28
CA MET A 102 19.48 5.66 -30.25
C MET A 102 20.90 5.73 -29.69
N LYS A 103 21.13 6.52 -28.63
CA LYS A 103 22.48 6.73 -28.09
C LYS A 103 22.83 5.69 -27.01
N ARG A 104 21.85 5.27 -26.19
CA ARG A 104 22.04 4.32 -25.07
C ARG A 104 23.15 4.74 -24.09
N ASP A 105 23.49 6.03 -24.11
CA ASP A 105 24.51 6.62 -23.26
C ASP A 105 23.83 7.26 -22.05
N PHE A 106 24.16 6.75 -20.86
CA PHE A 106 23.57 7.19 -19.60
C PHE A 106 24.63 7.81 -18.70
N TYR A 107 24.30 8.95 -18.08
CA TYR A 107 25.06 9.45 -16.94
C TYR A 107 24.99 8.45 -15.79
N LYS A 108 26.10 7.77 -15.52
CA LYS A 108 26.25 6.85 -14.38
C LYS A 108 26.77 7.57 -13.13
N PHE A 109 27.39 8.72 -13.34
CA PHE A 109 28.00 9.55 -12.31
C PHE A 109 27.69 11.02 -12.60
N LEU A 110 27.80 11.85 -11.57
CA LEU A 110 27.70 13.29 -11.73
C LEU A 110 28.89 13.78 -12.59
N PRO A 111 28.67 14.69 -13.56
CA PRO A 111 29.76 15.28 -14.35
C PRO A 111 30.82 15.95 -13.48
N GLU A 112 32.09 15.81 -13.84
CA GLU A 112 33.22 16.43 -13.12
C GLU A 112 33.25 17.96 -13.26
N HIS A 113 32.66 18.47 -14.34
CA HIS A 113 32.58 19.90 -14.65
C HIS A 113 31.12 20.34 -14.77
N PRO A 114 30.81 21.57 -14.33
CA PRO A 114 29.46 22.11 -14.47
C PRO A 114 29.10 22.26 -15.95
N ILE A 115 27.93 21.74 -16.31
CA ILE A 115 27.36 21.88 -17.65
C ILE A 115 26.63 23.23 -17.71
N SER A 116 26.74 23.94 -18.83
CA SER A 116 26.04 25.22 -18.99
C SER A 116 24.52 25.03 -19.12
N GLY A 117 23.75 26.04 -18.73
CA GLY A 117 22.28 25.97 -18.83
C GLY A 117 21.79 25.72 -20.26
N GLU A 118 22.46 26.29 -21.27
CA GLU A 118 22.12 26.09 -22.68
C GLU A 118 22.39 24.65 -23.16
N GLU A 119 23.48 24.04 -22.71
CA GLU A 119 23.78 22.63 -23.01
C GLU A 119 22.76 21.70 -22.35
N ILE A 120 22.38 21.94 -21.09
CA ILE A 120 21.33 21.17 -20.39
C ILE A 120 20.00 21.28 -21.14
N LEU A 121 19.62 22.49 -21.57
CA LEU A 121 18.38 22.68 -22.33
C LEU A 121 18.44 22.04 -23.72
N SER A 122 19.61 22.07 -24.38
CA SER A 122 19.84 21.39 -25.66
C SER A 122 19.65 19.89 -25.54
N GLU A 123 20.20 19.31 -24.49
CA GLU A 123 20.08 17.89 -24.20
C GLU A 123 18.65 17.51 -23.80
N ALA A 124 17.99 18.30 -22.95
CA ALA A 124 16.58 18.10 -22.61
C ALA A 124 15.66 18.15 -23.84
N ARG A 125 15.96 19.00 -24.84
CA ARG A 125 15.24 19.01 -26.13
C ARG A 125 15.43 17.72 -26.92
N GLN A 126 16.63 17.12 -26.88
CA GLN A 126 16.87 15.81 -27.49
C GLN A 126 16.03 14.74 -26.81
N TYR A 127 16.01 14.71 -25.47
CA TYR A 127 15.18 13.78 -24.70
C TYR A 127 13.68 13.96 -24.96
N ALA A 128 13.19 15.21 -25.04
CA ALA A 128 11.79 15.49 -25.33
C ALA A 128 11.37 15.08 -26.76
N ALA A 129 12.33 14.93 -27.68
CA ALA A 129 12.10 14.41 -29.03
C ALA A 129 12.17 12.87 -29.12
N MET A 130 12.59 12.18 -28.05
CA MET A 130 12.63 10.71 -28.02
C MET A 130 11.21 10.17 -27.78
N GLY A 131 10.61 9.61 -28.84
CA GLY A 131 9.35 8.88 -28.79
C GLY A 131 8.11 9.68 -29.21
N GLU A 132 7.09 8.97 -29.69
CA GLU A 132 5.77 9.54 -29.96
C GLU A 132 4.96 9.64 -28.66
N ARG A 133 4.36 10.80 -28.40
CA ARG A 133 3.47 11.03 -27.24
C ARG A 133 2.10 10.36 -27.44
N ARG A 134 2.08 9.03 -27.57
CA ARG A 134 0.89 8.20 -27.83
C ARG A 134 -0.20 8.33 -26.74
N TYR A 135 0.17 8.83 -25.56
CA TYR A 135 -0.74 8.96 -24.41
C TYR A 135 -1.53 10.29 -24.35
N MET A 136 -1.12 11.31 -25.11
CA MET A 136 -1.72 12.66 -25.02
C MET A 136 -2.97 12.87 -25.88
N GLU A 137 -3.54 11.82 -26.49
CA GLU A 137 -4.76 11.86 -27.31
C GLU A 137 -6.02 12.28 -26.52
N HIS A 138 -5.94 12.33 -25.18
CA HIS A 138 -7.06 12.67 -24.29
C HIS A 138 -7.26 14.18 -24.07
N TYR A 139 -6.38 15.04 -24.61
CA TYR A 139 -6.59 16.49 -24.59
C TYR A 139 -7.44 16.90 -25.80
N ASP A 140 -8.36 17.85 -25.62
CA ASP A 140 -9.03 18.50 -26.74
C ASP A 140 -7.95 19.09 -27.68
N PRO A 141 -7.84 18.61 -28.93
CA PRO A 141 -6.83 19.06 -29.87
C PRO A 141 -6.85 20.58 -30.09
N LEU A 142 -8.01 21.22 -29.89
CA LEU A 142 -8.24 22.63 -30.18
C LEU A 142 -7.66 23.57 -29.10
N THR A 143 -7.73 23.20 -27.82
CA THR A 143 -7.26 24.07 -26.71
C THR A 143 -5.89 23.66 -26.16
N ARG A 144 -5.43 22.44 -26.46
CA ARG A 144 -4.21 21.83 -25.92
C ARG A 144 -3.01 22.78 -25.79
N THR A 145 -2.68 23.49 -26.87
CA THR A 145 -1.49 24.35 -26.90
C THR A 145 -1.63 25.54 -25.94
N GLN A 146 -2.83 26.10 -25.84
CA GLN A 146 -3.12 27.22 -24.95
C GLN A 146 -3.09 26.75 -23.49
N ASP A 147 -3.69 25.60 -23.20
CA ASP A 147 -3.74 25.02 -21.85
C ASP A 147 -2.34 24.65 -21.34
N LEU A 148 -1.53 23.99 -22.17
CA LEU A 148 -0.15 23.65 -21.82
C LEU A 148 0.72 24.90 -21.60
N ALA A 149 0.54 25.93 -22.42
CA ALA A 149 1.24 27.20 -22.25
C ALA A 149 0.85 27.91 -20.93
N LEU A 150 -0.43 27.82 -20.54
CA LEU A 150 -0.90 28.33 -19.26
C LEU A 150 -0.33 27.53 -18.09
N CYS A 151 -0.35 26.19 -18.16
CA CYS A 151 0.22 25.31 -17.15
C CYS A 151 1.72 25.58 -16.94
N ALA A 152 2.48 25.78 -18.01
CA ALA A 152 3.90 26.12 -17.92
C ALA A 152 4.13 27.45 -17.17
N LYS A 153 3.34 28.48 -17.46
CA LYS A 153 3.39 29.77 -16.74
C LYS A 153 2.99 29.64 -15.28
N MET A 154 1.99 28.81 -14.97
CA MET A 154 1.60 28.53 -13.58
C MET A 154 2.72 27.80 -12.82
N LEU A 155 3.35 26.82 -13.46
CA LEU A 155 4.48 26.10 -12.86
C LEU A 155 5.65 27.04 -12.59
N ASP A 156 5.94 27.98 -13.49
CA ASP A 156 6.99 28.99 -13.28
C ASP A 156 6.72 29.83 -12.01
N LEU A 157 5.50 30.35 -11.87
CA LEU A 157 5.08 31.15 -10.71
C LEU A 157 5.14 30.38 -9.37
N PHE A 158 4.79 29.09 -9.37
CA PHE A 158 4.68 28.27 -8.16
C PHE A 158 5.80 27.22 -8.01
N SER A 159 6.86 27.29 -8.82
CA SER A 159 7.97 26.32 -8.88
C SER A 159 8.70 26.13 -7.55
N HIS A 160 8.70 27.15 -6.69
CA HIS A 160 9.34 27.17 -5.38
C HIS A 160 8.33 26.98 -4.22
N SER A 161 7.06 26.75 -4.52
CA SER A 161 6.02 26.59 -3.50
C SER A 161 6.12 25.22 -2.82
N ASP A 162 5.90 25.21 -1.51
CA ASP A 162 5.88 24.00 -0.68
C ASP A 162 4.61 23.96 0.18
N PRO A 163 3.62 23.11 -0.15
CA PRO A 163 2.38 22.97 0.62
C PRO A 163 2.58 22.58 2.09
N HIS A 164 3.73 21.98 2.46
CA HIS A 164 4.05 21.69 3.87
C HIS A 164 4.15 22.97 4.72
N ARG A 165 4.53 24.09 4.10
CA ARG A 165 4.69 25.41 4.75
C ARG A 165 3.54 26.35 4.39
N SER A 166 2.35 25.99 4.85
CA SER A 166 1.11 26.73 4.56
C SER A 166 1.07 28.19 5.06
N ASP A 167 1.95 28.53 6.01
CA ASP A 167 2.22 29.88 6.51
C ASP A 167 3.04 30.71 5.51
N ALA A 168 4.04 30.10 4.88
CA ALA A 168 4.90 30.74 3.90
C ALA A 168 4.24 30.82 2.50
N PHE A 169 3.35 29.87 2.17
CA PHE A 169 2.70 29.77 0.87
C PHE A 169 1.16 29.81 0.96
N PRO A 170 0.56 30.92 1.45
CA PRO A 170 -0.89 31.02 1.64
C PRO A 170 -1.67 30.98 0.32
N GLY A 171 -1.05 31.37 -0.80
CA GLY A 171 -1.63 31.29 -2.13
C GLY A 171 -1.87 29.85 -2.58
N ALA A 172 -0.86 28.97 -2.44
CA ALA A 172 -0.98 27.54 -2.75
C ALA A 172 -2.06 26.88 -1.89
N ARG A 173 -2.04 27.13 -0.57
CA ARG A 173 -3.07 26.64 0.37
C ARG A 173 -4.48 27.06 -0.06
N LYS A 174 -4.66 28.31 -0.49
CA LYS A 174 -5.96 28.81 -0.96
C LYS A 174 -6.42 28.05 -2.21
N MET A 175 -5.53 27.91 -3.20
CA MET A 175 -5.86 27.18 -4.44
C MET A 175 -6.23 25.72 -4.18
N GLU A 176 -5.52 25.02 -3.30
CA GLU A 176 -5.87 23.65 -2.91
C GLU A 176 -7.27 23.58 -2.29
N ALA A 177 -7.61 24.49 -1.37
CA ALA A 177 -8.93 24.54 -0.75
C ALA A 177 -10.05 24.82 -1.77
N GLU A 178 -9.81 25.71 -2.74
CA GLU A 178 -10.77 26.04 -3.80
C GLU A 178 -10.98 24.86 -4.75
N ILE A 179 -9.91 24.19 -5.19
CA ILE A 179 -9.99 22.99 -6.05
C ILE A 179 -10.78 21.88 -5.36
N LEU A 180 -10.53 21.66 -4.07
CA LEU A 180 -11.30 20.69 -3.29
C LEU A 180 -12.79 21.07 -3.24
N ARG A 181 -13.13 22.33 -2.97
CA ARG A 181 -14.52 22.75 -2.91
C ARG A 181 -15.22 22.66 -4.27
N MET A 182 -14.57 23.05 -5.36
CA MET A 182 -15.10 22.90 -6.71
C MET A 182 -15.37 21.43 -7.03
N SER A 183 -14.39 20.55 -6.77
CA SER A 183 -14.52 19.11 -6.98
C SER A 183 -15.66 18.51 -6.15
N LEU A 184 -15.72 18.78 -4.85
CA LEU A 184 -16.79 18.29 -3.99
C LEU A 184 -18.18 18.78 -4.42
N SER A 185 -18.26 20.00 -4.96
CA SER A 185 -19.51 20.56 -5.48
C SER A 185 -19.96 19.85 -6.76
N MET A 186 -19.04 19.55 -7.68
CA MET A 186 -19.32 18.77 -8.90
C MET A 186 -19.91 17.38 -8.58
N PHE A 187 -19.45 16.77 -7.48
CA PHE A 187 -19.96 15.47 -7.04
C PHE A 187 -21.10 15.54 -6.00
N HIS A 188 -21.69 16.72 -5.81
CA HIS A 188 -22.83 16.93 -4.91
C HIS A 188 -22.55 16.48 -3.46
N GLY A 189 -21.33 16.75 -2.96
CA GLY A 189 -20.89 16.32 -1.63
C GLY A 189 -21.61 17.00 -0.45
N GLY A 190 -22.12 18.22 -0.65
CA GLY A 190 -22.74 19.02 0.41
C GLY A 190 -21.72 19.81 1.25
N GLN A 191 -22.20 20.50 2.29
CA GLN A 191 -21.37 21.39 3.12
C GLN A 191 -20.37 20.62 3.99
N GLU A 192 -20.81 19.50 4.59
CA GLU A 192 -20.01 18.64 5.46
C GLU A 192 -18.95 17.80 4.74
N ALA A 193 -18.96 17.80 3.39
CA ALA A 193 -17.95 17.07 2.64
C ALA A 193 -16.59 17.78 2.72
N CYS A 194 -15.55 16.98 2.90
CA CYS A 194 -14.16 17.41 2.92
C CYS A 194 -13.31 16.48 2.05
N GLY A 195 -12.07 16.87 1.81
CA GLY A 195 -11.13 16.11 1.00
C GLY A 195 -9.70 16.59 1.18
N VAL A 196 -8.79 15.96 0.44
CA VAL A 196 -7.37 16.26 0.40
C VAL A 196 -6.89 16.14 -1.04
N VAL A 197 -5.98 17.02 -1.44
CA VAL A 197 -5.32 16.94 -2.76
C VAL A 197 -4.21 15.88 -2.67
N ALA A 198 -4.12 15.01 -3.66
CA ALA A 198 -3.13 13.94 -3.72
C ALA A 198 -2.41 13.96 -5.08
N GLY A 199 -1.19 13.44 -5.12
CA GLY A 199 -0.32 13.46 -6.30
C GLY A 199 -0.79 12.56 -7.44
N GLY A 200 -1.73 11.64 -7.20
CA GLY A 200 -2.35 10.86 -8.27
C GLY A 200 -3.39 9.85 -7.79
N GLY A 201 -4.07 9.19 -8.74
CA GLY A 201 -5.17 8.26 -8.45
C GLY A 201 -4.78 7.06 -7.58
N THR A 202 -3.53 6.58 -7.68
CA THR A 202 -3.03 5.53 -6.79
C THR A 202 -2.98 6.00 -5.35
N GLU A 203 -2.47 7.21 -5.08
CA GLU A 203 -2.40 7.76 -3.73
C GLU A 203 -3.80 7.99 -3.13
N VAL A 204 -4.75 8.51 -3.94
CA VAL A 204 -6.16 8.65 -3.52
C VAL A 204 -6.74 7.31 -3.08
N MET A 205 -6.51 6.24 -3.85
CA MET A 205 -6.97 4.89 -3.50
C MET A 205 -6.33 4.40 -2.21
N LEU A 206 -5.02 4.61 -2.03
CA LEU A 206 -4.31 4.23 -0.81
C LEU A 206 -4.88 4.96 0.42
N LEU A 207 -5.06 6.29 0.33
CA LEU A 207 -5.61 7.09 1.42
C LEU A 207 -7.04 6.69 1.77
N ALA A 208 -7.88 6.39 0.76
CA ALA A 208 -9.23 5.89 0.99
C ALA A 208 -9.24 4.54 1.72
N CYS A 209 -8.44 3.56 1.25
CA CYS A 209 -8.29 2.27 1.90
C CYS A 209 -7.79 2.41 3.34
N LEU A 210 -6.79 3.26 3.57
CA LEU A 210 -6.23 3.54 4.89
C LEU A 210 -7.29 4.15 5.83
N ALA A 211 -8.09 5.09 5.35
CA ALA A 211 -9.17 5.71 6.13
C ALA A 211 -10.23 4.67 6.55
N TYR A 212 -10.67 3.82 5.63
CA TYR A 212 -11.64 2.75 5.93
C TYR A 212 -11.07 1.68 6.86
N ARG A 213 -9.80 1.31 6.69
CA ARG A 213 -9.08 0.42 7.59
C ARG A 213 -9.05 0.96 9.01
N ASN A 214 -8.59 2.20 9.19
CA ASN A 214 -8.46 2.82 10.51
C ASN A 214 -9.82 2.95 11.21
N ARG A 215 -10.86 3.33 10.45
CA ARG A 215 -12.24 3.33 10.94
C ARG A 215 -12.71 1.93 11.34
N GLY A 216 -12.30 0.90 10.60
CA GLY A 216 -12.60 -0.49 10.91
C GLY A 216 -11.93 -0.99 12.19
N ILE A 217 -10.64 -0.70 12.33
CA ILE A 217 -9.85 -1.04 13.53
C ILE A 217 -10.43 -0.34 14.76
N ALA A 218 -10.78 0.95 14.66
CA ALA A 218 -11.44 1.70 15.73
C ALA A 218 -12.80 1.10 16.16
N ARG A 219 -13.40 0.25 15.31
CA ARG A 219 -14.64 -0.49 15.60
C ARG A 219 -14.38 -1.94 16.04
N GLY A 220 -13.13 -2.32 16.31
CA GLY A 220 -12.74 -3.65 16.77
C GLY A 220 -12.48 -4.67 15.66
N MET A 221 -12.36 -4.26 14.39
CA MET A 221 -11.97 -5.19 13.32
C MET A 221 -10.48 -5.54 13.40
N TYR A 222 -10.17 -6.82 13.64
CA TYR A 222 -8.79 -7.33 13.66
C TYR A 222 -8.15 -7.41 12.28
N ARG A 223 -8.92 -7.76 11.23
CA ARG A 223 -8.43 -7.91 9.84
C ARG A 223 -9.39 -7.27 8.84
N PRO A 224 -9.26 -5.97 8.58
CA PRO A 224 -10.13 -5.28 7.64
C PRO A 224 -10.04 -5.88 6.22
N GLU A 225 -11.20 -6.13 5.63
CA GLU A 225 -11.35 -6.73 4.29
C GLU A 225 -11.93 -5.69 3.31
N ILE A 226 -11.37 -5.67 2.11
CA ILE A 226 -11.83 -4.90 0.95
C ILE A 226 -12.56 -5.86 0.01
N ILE A 227 -13.79 -5.54 -0.38
CA ILE A 227 -14.47 -6.22 -1.48
C ILE A 227 -14.31 -5.38 -2.74
N ALA A 228 -13.77 -5.97 -3.80
CA ALA A 228 -13.56 -5.29 -5.07
C ALA A 228 -13.89 -6.21 -6.25
N PRO A 229 -14.37 -5.69 -7.40
CA PRO A 229 -14.47 -6.46 -8.63
C PRO A 229 -13.10 -7.00 -9.09
N SER A 230 -13.08 -8.05 -9.91
CA SER A 230 -11.85 -8.55 -10.54
C SER A 230 -11.19 -7.52 -11.46
N THR A 231 -11.97 -6.59 -12.02
CA THR A 231 -11.52 -5.49 -12.88
C THR A 231 -10.99 -4.28 -12.10
N ALA A 232 -11.08 -4.27 -10.77
CA ALA A 232 -10.72 -3.09 -10.00
C ALA A 232 -9.20 -2.81 -10.04
N HIS A 233 -8.83 -1.52 -10.06
CA HIS A 233 -7.49 -0.99 -10.20
C HIS A 233 -6.46 -1.73 -9.34
N PRO A 234 -5.27 -2.05 -9.87
CA PRO A 234 -4.21 -2.74 -9.12
C PRO A 234 -3.77 -2.03 -7.82
N ALA A 235 -4.05 -0.72 -7.70
CA ALA A 235 -3.82 0.05 -6.48
C ALA A 235 -4.59 -0.52 -5.27
N VAL A 236 -5.71 -1.22 -5.46
CA VAL A 236 -6.44 -1.88 -4.36
C VAL A 236 -5.60 -3.01 -3.76
N ASP A 237 -4.98 -3.85 -4.59
CA ASP A 237 -4.11 -4.93 -4.10
C ASP A 237 -2.85 -4.34 -3.46
N LYS A 238 -2.31 -3.26 -4.04
CA LYS A 238 -1.19 -2.51 -3.45
C LYS A 238 -1.56 -1.98 -2.06
N ALA A 239 -2.74 -1.38 -1.91
CA ALA A 239 -3.23 -0.89 -0.62
C ALA A 239 -3.34 -2.01 0.42
N ALA A 240 -3.83 -3.18 -0.01
CA ALA A 240 -4.02 -4.30 0.88
C ALA A 240 -2.71 -4.88 1.39
N GLU A 241 -1.70 -5.05 0.52
CA GLU A 241 -0.38 -5.51 0.97
C GLU A 241 0.31 -4.45 1.85
N LEU A 242 0.22 -3.16 1.49
CA LEU A 242 0.84 -2.08 2.27
C LEU A 242 0.23 -1.90 3.66
N PHE A 243 -1.09 -2.05 3.79
CA PHE A 243 -1.81 -1.78 5.03
C PHE A 243 -2.26 -3.03 5.79
N GLY A 244 -1.86 -4.23 5.35
CA GLY A 244 -2.23 -5.49 6.01
C GLY A 244 -3.73 -5.75 5.98
N MET A 245 -4.37 -5.48 4.84
CA MET A 245 -5.79 -5.77 4.59
C MET A 245 -5.93 -6.99 3.69
N THR A 246 -7.10 -7.60 3.66
CA THR A 246 -7.41 -8.69 2.71
C THR A 246 -8.30 -8.18 1.59
N VAL A 247 -8.01 -8.55 0.34
CA VAL A 247 -8.89 -8.24 -0.80
C VAL A 247 -9.67 -9.48 -1.21
N ARG A 248 -11.00 -9.34 -1.25
CA ARG A 248 -11.89 -10.33 -1.82
C ARG A 248 -12.36 -9.87 -3.19
N ARG A 249 -11.78 -10.45 -4.23
CA ARG A 249 -12.11 -10.17 -5.63
C ARG A 249 -13.40 -10.90 -6.04
N ILE A 250 -14.35 -10.16 -6.59
CA ILE A 250 -15.63 -10.68 -7.11
C ILE A 250 -15.57 -10.72 -8.63
N PRO A 251 -15.80 -11.88 -9.28
CA PRO A 251 -15.79 -11.97 -10.73
C PRO A 251 -16.87 -11.07 -11.33
N VAL A 252 -16.52 -10.41 -12.44
CA VAL A 252 -17.45 -9.66 -13.28
C VAL A 252 -18.09 -10.57 -14.32
N ARG A 253 -19.19 -10.10 -14.91
CA ARG A 253 -19.84 -10.72 -16.06
C ARG A 253 -19.08 -10.40 -17.35
N GLU A 254 -19.55 -10.98 -18.46
CA GLU A 254 -19.09 -10.65 -19.81
C GLU A 254 -19.32 -9.18 -20.20
N ASP A 255 -20.27 -8.49 -19.56
CA ASP A 255 -20.52 -7.04 -19.75
C ASP A 255 -19.62 -6.16 -18.86
N ASP A 256 -18.57 -6.73 -18.24
CA ASP A 256 -17.66 -6.11 -17.29
C ASP A 256 -18.32 -5.54 -16.02
N ARG A 257 -19.60 -5.85 -15.77
CA ARG A 257 -20.30 -5.40 -14.56
C ARG A 257 -20.27 -6.44 -13.47
N VAL A 258 -20.12 -5.99 -12.23
CA VAL A 258 -20.18 -6.85 -11.05
C VAL A 258 -21.63 -7.18 -10.66
N HIS A 259 -21.90 -8.44 -10.31
CA HIS A 259 -23.20 -8.83 -9.77
C HIS A 259 -23.42 -8.25 -8.36
N ALA A 260 -24.38 -7.33 -8.20
CA ALA A 260 -24.73 -6.76 -6.90
C ALA A 260 -25.10 -7.83 -5.84
N ALA A 261 -25.77 -8.92 -6.26
CA ALA A 261 -26.07 -10.04 -5.37
C ALA A 261 -24.82 -10.80 -4.90
N ALA A 262 -23.79 -10.92 -5.75
CA ALA A 262 -22.53 -11.55 -5.38
C ALA A 262 -21.75 -10.67 -4.39
N VAL A 263 -21.73 -9.35 -4.62
CA VAL A 263 -21.17 -8.38 -3.65
C VAL A 263 -21.90 -8.48 -2.31
N LYS A 264 -23.24 -8.49 -2.31
CA LYS A 264 -24.04 -8.61 -1.08
C LYS A 264 -23.71 -9.89 -0.30
N ARG A 265 -23.53 -11.03 -0.99
CA ARG A 265 -23.12 -12.30 -0.36
C ARG A 265 -21.67 -12.30 0.13
N ALA A 266 -20.83 -11.45 -0.44
CA ALA A 266 -19.42 -11.36 -0.06
C ALA A 266 -19.19 -10.50 1.18
N ILE A 267 -20.12 -9.59 1.52
CA ILE A 267 -20.05 -8.75 2.71
C ILE A 267 -20.08 -9.64 3.97
N GLY A 268 -19.04 -9.53 4.78
CA GLY A 268 -18.86 -10.24 6.04
C GLY A 268 -18.56 -9.29 7.21
N PRO A 269 -18.34 -9.84 8.42
CA PRO A 269 -18.10 -9.06 9.64
C PRO A 269 -16.79 -8.26 9.62
N HIS A 270 -15.87 -8.62 8.72
CA HIS A 270 -14.57 -7.98 8.55
C HIS A 270 -14.52 -7.00 7.37
N THR A 271 -15.60 -6.89 6.59
CA THR A 271 -15.65 -6.01 5.43
C THR A 271 -15.69 -4.55 5.90
N CYS A 272 -14.64 -3.80 5.56
CA CYS A 272 -14.52 -2.38 5.92
C CYS A 272 -14.85 -1.43 4.77
N MET A 273 -14.73 -1.89 3.53
CA MET A 273 -15.07 -1.12 2.34
C MET A 273 -15.47 -2.02 1.17
N VAL A 274 -16.30 -1.46 0.28
CA VAL A 274 -16.66 -2.06 -1.00
C VAL A 274 -16.25 -1.07 -2.09
N SER A 275 -15.33 -1.49 -2.96
CA SER A 275 -14.93 -0.70 -4.12
C SER A 275 -15.87 -0.96 -5.29
N LYS A 276 -16.20 0.10 -6.02
CA LYS A 276 -16.90 0.05 -7.30
C LYS A 276 -16.10 0.90 -8.27
N GLU A 277 -15.87 0.36 -9.45
CA GLU A 277 -15.36 1.12 -10.58
C GLU A 277 -16.45 1.25 -11.62
N ASP A 278 -16.67 2.49 -12.07
CA ASP A 278 -17.64 2.80 -13.10
C ASP A 278 -17.07 2.59 -14.51
N PHE A 279 -15.74 2.50 -14.64
CA PHE A 279 -15.01 2.15 -15.86
C PHE A 279 -13.88 1.16 -15.54
N SER A 280 -13.72 0.14 -16.37
CA SER A 280 -12.66 -0.86 -16.22
C SER A 280 -11.30 -0.24 -16.43
N CYS A 281 -10.34 -0.52 -15.54
CA CYS A 281 -8.95 -0.07 -15.68
C CYS A 281 -8.27 -0.56 -16.96
N TYR A 282 -8.79 -1.62 -17.59
CA TYR A 282 -8.31 -2.09 -18.89
C TYR A 282 -8.58 -1.12 -20.05
N TRP A 283 -9.52 -0.18 -19.87
CA TRP A 283 -9.96 0.77 -20.89
C TRP A 283 -9.65 2.23 -20.57
N SER A 284 -9.18 2.53 -19.36
CA SER A 284 -8.94 3.91 -18.91
C SER A 284 -7.67 4.01 -18.08
N SER A 285 -6.60 4.51 -18.70
CA SER A 285 -5.42 5.03 -18.00
C SER A 285 -5.69 6.41 -17.36
N SER A 286 -6.87 6.98 -17.54
CA SER A 286 -7.22 8.31 -17.06
C SER A 286 -7.49 8.31 -15.55
N SER A 287 -6.91 9.32 -14.89
CA SER A 287 -7.01 9.64 -13.46
C SER A 287 -8.40 9.37 -12.89
N VAL A 288 -8.50 8.37 -12.02
CA VAL A 288 -9.76 8.04 -11.34
C VAL A 288 -9.98 9.04 -10.20
N LEU A 289 -10.96 9.93 -10.37
CA LEU A 289 -11.51 10.71 -9.27
C LEU A 289 -12.44 9.80 -8.46
N PHE A 290 -11.95 9.27 -7.35
CA PHE A 290 -12.74 8.40 -6.48
C PHE A 290 -13.58 9.23 -5.51
N THR A 291 -14.89 9.32 -5.74
CA THR A 291 -15.82 9.75 -4.70
C THR A 291 -16.15 8.61 -3.77
N ALA A 292 -15.50 8.58 -2.61
CA ALA A 292 -15.95 7.77 -1.48
C ALA A 292 -17.23 8.39 -0.89
N LYS A 293 -18.40 8.02 -1.42
CA LYS A 293 -19.68 8.36 -0.76
C LYS A 293 -19.79 7.51 0.51
N VAL A 294 -19.41 8.08 1.65
CA VAL A 294 -19.59 7.46 2.98
C VAL A 294 -21.08 7.38 3.29
N LYS A 295 -21.78 6.38 2.75
CA LYS A 295 -23.13 6.04 3.21
C LYS A 295 -23.01 5.50 4.64
N ARG A 296 -23.67 6.16 5.59
CA ARG A 296 -24.04 5.59 6.89
C ARG A 296 -24.81 4.29 6.62
N TYR A 297 -24.14 3.14 6.62
CA TYR A 297 -24.81 1.87 6.92
C TYR A 297 -24.93 1.80 8.44
N VAL A 298 -25.95 2.49 8.95
CA VAL A 298 -26.42 2.38 10.33
C VAL A 298 -27.65 1.48 10.30
N GLY A 299 -27.52 0.33 10.96
CA GLY A 299 -28.57 -0.31 11.78
C GLY A 299 -29.82 -0.84 11.10
N ARG A 300 -29.86 -2.16 10.92
CA ARG A 300 -30.94 -3.03 11.43
C ARG A 300 -30.43 -4.46 11.55
N MET A 301 -29.88 -4.78 12.72
CA MET A 301 -30.17 -5.96 13.53
C MET A 301 -29.74 -5.62 14.96
#